data_AF-A0A314Y524-F1
#
_entry.id   AF-A0A314Y524-F1
#
_cell.length_a   1.000
_cell.length_b   1.000
_cell.length_c   1.000
_cell.angle_alpha   90.00
_cell.angle_beta   90.00
_cell.angle_gamma   90.00
#
_symmetry.space_group_name_H-M   'P 1'
#
loop_
_entity.id
_entity.type
_entity.pdbx_description
1 polymer ?
#
loop_
_entity_poly.entity_id
_entity_poly.type
_entity_poly.pdbx_seq_one_letter_code
_entity_poly.pdbx_strand_id
1 'polypeptide(L)'
;MSLLIVRISRDWDTLCYTAGFDTVGDQWQTVRVPFSSLKSIFRARTVSDAPPFDPSNIVSLQAHFCSHFLLLMFSKFEFDGKLNPTFVEGAFKLPLSSIRAYLKEPITPRFVHLGSTGVTRLDKPGLDLSKQPPAVRLNKELDFMLTFKLKGEDLIRESGIPYTIVRPCALTEEPAEADLIFDQGDNITGKISREEVAQICVVALESPYASGKTFEVKSVVPFSEPFTVDPQNPPLEKDYNVYFKTLKDGITGKEILEQDPVPV
;
A
#
# COMPACT_ATOMS: atom_id res chain seq x y z
N MET A 1 8.70 -10.53 -29.73
CA MET A 1 9.11 -9.35 -28.93
C MET A 1 8.16 -8.14 -29.04
N SER A 2 7.90 -7.49 -27.90
CA SER A 2 7.29 -6.16 -27.70
C SER A 2 8.26 -5.23 -26.94
N LEU A 3 7.99 -3.92 -26.91
CA LEU A 3 8.90 -2.90 -26.34
C LEU A 3 8.20 -1.98 -25.33
N LEU A 4 8.85 -1.73 -24.19
CA LEU A 4 8.56 -0.60 -23.30
C LEU A 4 9.57 0.52 -23.58
N ILE A 5 9.11 1.77 -23.67
CA ILE A 5 9.97 2.95 -23.84
C ILE A 5 9.68 3.96 -22.71
N VAL A 6 10.72 4.46 -22.06
CA VAL A 6 10.68 5.46 -20.99
C VAL A 6 11.50 6.67 -21.42
N ARG A 7 11.00 7.88 -21.15
CA ARG A 7 11.73 9.13 -21.39
C ARG A 7 11.87 9.95 -20.11
N ILE A 8 13.07 10.52 -19.94
CA ILE A 8 13.40 11.46 -18.87
C ILE A 8 13.55 12.92 -19.35
N SER A 9 13.51 13.16 -20.67
CA SER A 9 13.38 14.50 -21.24
C SER A 9 11.93 14.79 -21.67
N ARG A 10 11.60 16.08 -21.71
CA ARG A 10 10.36 16.63 -22.30
C ARG A 10 10.45 16.75 -23.83
N ASP A 11 11.66 16.72 -24.39
CA ASP A 11 11.87 16.86 -25.84
C ASP A 11 11.62 15.54 -26.57
N TRP A 12 10.91 15.62 -27.69
CA TRP A 12 10.41 14.45 -28.43
C TRP A 12 11.48 13.56 -29.07
N ASP A 13 12.52 14.15 -29.68
CA ASP A 13 13.60 13.43 -30.37
C ASP A 13 14.87 13.38 -29.51
N THR A 14 14.75 12.74 -28.35
CA THR A 14 15.84 12.54 -27.39
C THR A 14 16.10 11.06 -27.09
N LEU A 15 17.22 10.81 -26.41
CA LEU A 15 17.56 9.55 -25.77
C LEU A 15 16.36 9.00 -24.98
N CYS A 16 16.03 7.74 -25.20
CA CYS A 16 15.04 7.01 -24.44
C CYS A 16 15.64 5.75 -23.81
N TYR A 17 14.97 5.22 -22.81
CA TYR A 17 15.40 4.05 -22.04
C TYR A 17 14.38 2.94 -22.27
N THR A 18 14.82 1.79 -22.78
CA THR A 18 13.92 0.80 -23.35
C THR A 18 14.18 -0.61 -22.85
N ALA A 19 13.14 -1.43 -22.79
CA ALA A 19 13.25 -2.86 -22.56
C ALA A 19 12.42 -3.62 -23.59
N GLY A 20 13.00 -4.68 -24.13
CA GLY A 20 12.28 -5.68 -24.91
C GLY A 20 11.82 -6.83 -24.02
N PHE A 21 10.66 -7.37 -24.32
CA PHE A 21 10.10 -8.56 -23.67
C PHE A 21 9.27 -9.36 -24.68
N ASP A 22 9.17 -10.67 -24.49
CA ASP A 22 8.32 -11.50 -25.34
C ASP A 22 6.88 -11.55 -24.85
N THR A 23 5.99 -11.89 -25.77
CA THR A 23 4.54 -11.86 -25.55
C THR A 23 3.93 -13.14 -26.08
N VAL A 24 3.12 -13.80 -25.25
CA VAL A 24 2.39 -15.01 -25.64
C VAL A 24 0.99 -14.62 -26.16
N GLY A 25 0.60 -15.20 -27.31
CA GLY A 25 -0.73 -14.99 -27.88
C GLY A 25 -1.85 -15.52 -26.99
N ASP A 26 -2.99 -14.84 -26.97
CA ASP A 26 -4.23 -15.25 -26.29
C ASP A 26 -4.11 -15.57 -24.78
N GLN A 27 -3.07 -15.06 -24.12
CA GLN A 27 -2.84 -15.25 -22.68
C GLN A 27 -2.60 -13.94 -21.94
N TRP A 28 -3.13 -13.85 -20.71
CA TRP A 28 -2.75 -12.80 -19.76
C TRP A 28 -1.36 -13.10 -19.20
N GLN A 29 -0.49 -12.10 -19.22
CA GLN A 29 0.90 -12.20 -18.80
C GLN A 29 1.30 -11.02 -17.91
N THR A 30 2.07 -11.30 -16.86
CA THR A 30 2.67 -10.27 -15.99
C THR A 30 4.13 -10.09 -16.39
N VAL A 31 4.43 -9.00 -17.08
CA VAL A 31 5.80 -8.67 -17.50
C VAL A 31 6.47 -7.80 -16.44
N ARG A 32 7.59 -8.26 -15.89
CA ARG A 32 8.43 -7.46 -14.99
C ARG A 32 9.60 -6.85 -15.74
N VAL A 33 9.65 -5.52 -15.76
CA VAL A 33 10.76 -4.73 -16.34
C VAL A 33 11.47 -3.98 -15.21
N PRO A 34 12.60 -4.49 -14.70
CA PRO A 34 13.46 -3.74 -13.79
C PRO A 34 14.02 -2.50 -14.49
N PHE A 35 14.05 -1.35 -13.82
CA PHE A 35 14.68 -0.15 -14.37
C PHE A 35 16.17 -0.34 -14.71
N SER A 36 16.87 -1.24 -14.00
CA SER A 36 18.24 -1.66 -14.30
C SER A 36 18.39 -2.47 -15.60
N SER A 37 17.30 -2.97 -16.18
CA SER A 37 17.32 -3.67 -17.49
C SER A 37 17.10 -2.73 -18.68
N LEU A 38 16.81 -1.44 -18.43
CA LEU A 38 16.56 -0.47 -19.48
C LEU A 38 17.85 -0.12 -20.22
N LYS A 39 17.82 -0.22 -21.55
CA LYS A 39 18.91 0.18 -22.45
C LYS A 39 18.66 1.57 -23.02
N SER A 40 19.69 2.39 -23.00
CA SER A 40 19.79 3.68 -23.67
C SER A 40 19.73 3.51 -25.19
N ILE A 41 18.66 4.02 -25.80
CA ILE A 41 18.41 4.00 -27.24
C ILE A 41 18.24 5.42 -27.76
N PHE A 42 18.84 5.72 -28.91
CA PHE A 42 18.52 6.89 -29.72
C PHE A 42 18.22 6.45 -31.15
N ARG A 43 17.05 6.83 -31.67
CA ARG A 43 16.58 6.46 -33.03
C ARG A 43 16.80 4.97 -33.37
N ALA A 44 16.30 4.09 -32.50
CA ALA A 44 16.39 2.62 -32.58
C ALA A 44 17.81 2.00 -32.54
N ARG A 45 18.84 2.78 -32.19
CA ARG A 45 20.22 2.30 -31.97
C ARG A 45 20.63 2.38 -30.50
N THR A 46 21.37 1.40 -30.04
CA THR A 46 21.94 1.37 -28.68
C THR A 46 23.01 2.44 -28.53
N VAL A 47 22.98 3.19 -27.42
CA VAL A 47 23.96 4.23 -27.07
C VAL A 47 24.70 3.79 -25.82
N SER A 48 25.92 3.27 -25.97
CA SER A 48 26.73 2.74 -24.86
C SER A 48 27.13 3.80 -23.84
N ASP A 49 27.43 5.00 -24.31
CA ASP A 49 28.08 6.06 -23.52
C ASP A 49 27.05 7.05 -22.93
N ALA A 50 25.80 6.62 -22.85
CA ALA A 50 24.71 7.39 -22.27
C ALA A 50 24.75 7.39 -20.73
N PRO A 51 24.19 8.42 -20.07
CA PRO A 51 23.94 8.38 -18.64
C PRO A 51 23.07 7.16 -18.24
N PRO A 52 23.19 6.66 -17.00
CA PRO A 52 22.27 5.66 -16.49
C PRO A 52 20.85 6.24 -16.37
N PHE A 53 19.85 5.36 -16.41
CA PHE A 53 18.45 5.76 -16.22
C PHE A 53 18.23 6.34 -14.81
N ASP A 54 17.74 7.59 -14.75
CA ASP A 54 17.33 8.24 -13.51
C ASP A 54 15.81 8.06 -13.26
N PRO A 55 15.41 7.25 -12.25
CA PRO A 55 14.00 7.03 -11.94
C PRO A 55 13.31 8.25 -11.30
N SER A 56 14.05 9.26 -10.86
CA SER A 56 13.49 10.46 -10.21
C SER A 56 12.88 11.44 -11.21
N ASN A 57 13.25 11.33 -12.50
CA ASN A 57 12.90 12.28 -13.56
C ASN A 57 12.13 11.62 -14.71
N ILE A 58 11.19 10.72 -14.43
CA ILE A 58 10.34 10.11 -15.46
C ILE A 58 9.34 11.16 -15.97
N VAL A 59 9.52 11.59 -17.23
CA VAL A 59 8.64 12.56 -17.90
C VAL A 59 7.54 11.87 -18.68
N SER A 60 7.81 10.71 -19.29
CA SER A 60 6.78 9.88 -19.90
C SER A 60 7.10 8.39 -19.88
N LEU A 61 6.07 7.59 -19.66
CA LEU A 61 6.06 6.14 -19.88
C LEU A 61 5.32 5.88 -21.20
N GLN A 62 6.07 5.62 -22.27
CA GLN A 62 5.48 5.27 -23.56
C GLN A 62 5.38 3.75 -23.66
N ALA A 63 4.32 3.23 -23.03
CA ALA A 63 3.72 1.95 -23.39
C ALA A 63 2.97 2.13 -24.72
N HIS A 64 3.74 2.21 -25.79
CA HIS A 64 3.32 2.11 -27.19
C HIS A 64 2.13 1.11 -27.40
N PHE A 65 0.92 1.51 -27.84
CA PHE A 65 -0.21 0.59 -28.20
C PHE A 65 -1.10 0.98 -29.40
N CYS A 66 -1.00 0.30 -30.56
CA CYS A 66 -1.61 0.79 -31.82
C CYS A 66 -2.93 0.13 -32.22
N SER A 67 -4.02 0.86 -32.05
CA SER A 67 -4.72 1.46 -33.19
C SER A 67 -5.43 2.73 -32.70
N HIS A 68 -5.23 3.84 -33.43
CA HIS A 68 -5.74 5.18 -33.11
C HIS A 68 -5.23 5.81 -31.79
N PHE A 69 -4.20 6.65 -31.93
CA PHE A 69 -3.64 7.56 -30.91
C PHE A 69 -2.96 6.95 -29.66
N LEU A 70 -2.41 5.75 -29.82
CA LEU A 70 -1.12 5.32 -29.24
C LEU A 70 -0.51 4.35 -30.28
N LEU A 71 0.77 3.91 -30.16
CA LEU A 71 1.44 3.16 -31.26
C LEU A 71 2.35 2.01 -30.79
N LEU A 72 1.90 0.74 -30.67
CA LEU A 72 2.79 -0.46 -30.57
C LEU A 72 3.17 -0.89 -31.97
N MET A 73 4.37 -1.40 -32.07
CA MET A 73 4.75 -2.31 -33.12
C MET A 73 4.92 -3.71 -32.52
N PHE A 74 4.15 -4.68 -32.99
CA PHE A 74 4.70 -6.03 -33.09
C PHE A 74 5.80 -5.92 -34.13
N SER A 75 7.02 -5.60 -33.69
CA SER A 75 8.01 -5.06 -34.60
C SER A 75 8.61 -6.17 -35.44
N LYS A 76 8.73 -5.95 -36.75
CA LYS A 76 9.55 -6.77 -37.64
C LYS A 76 11.05 -6.66 -37.30
N PHE A 77 11.45 -5.58 -36.62
CA PHE A 77 12.83 -5.27 -36.26
C PHE A 77 13.04 -5.19 -34.74
N GLU A 78 14.14 -5.73 -34.25
CA GLU A 78 14.65 -5.47 -32.90
C GLU A 78 15.59 -4.24 -32.91
N PHE A 79 16.28 -4.03 -31.79
CA PHE A 79 17.35 -3.04 -31.68
C PHE A 79 18.46 -3.28 -32.72
N ASP A 80 19.12 -2.18 -33.12
CA ASP A 80 20.30 -2.20 -33.97
C ASP A 80 20.09 -2.88 -35.36
N GLY A 81 18.84 -2.88 -35.84
CA GLY A 81 18.46 -3.32 -37.19
C GLY A 81 18.28 -4.83 -37.37
N LYS A 82 18.33 -5.61 -36.28
CA LYS A 82 18.05 -7.06 -36.31
C LYS A 82 16.59 -7.34 -36.65
N LEU A 83 16.29 -8.53 -37.17
CA LEU A 83 14.91 -8.99 -37.39
C LEU A 83 14.38 -9.71 -36.15
N ASN A 84 13.11 -9.46 -35.80
CA ASN A 84 12.40 -10.21 -34.76
C ASN A 84 11.99 -11.58 -35.31
N PRO A 85 12.54 -12.70 -34.79
CA PRO A 85 12.31 -14.04 -35.34
C PRO A 85 10.87 -14.55 -35.12
N THR A 86 10.11 -13.94 -34.21
CA THR A 86 8.72 -14.35 -33.91
C THR A 86 7.67 -13.50 -34.65
N PHE A 87 8.07 -12.62 -35.57
CA PHE A 87 7.14 -11.72 -36.26
C PHE A 87 6.26 -12.47 -37.27
N VAL A 88 4.96 -12.16 -37.26
CA VAL A 88 3.92 -12.71 -38.15
C VAL A 88 2.96 -11.57 -38.53
N GLU A 89 2.58 -11.50 -39.81
CA GLU A 89 1.64 -10.49 -40.30
C GLU A 89 0.19 -10.92 -40.01
N GLY A 90 -0.66 -10.01 -39.52
CA GLY A 90 -2.04 -10.31 -39.20
C GLY A 90 -2.73 -9.26 -38.34
N ALA A 91 -4.00 -9.52 -37.99
CA ALA A 91 -4.72 -8.72 -36.99
C ALA A 91 -4.15 -8.96 -35.58
N PHE A 92 -4.02 -7.89 -34.79
CA PHE A 92 -3.42 -7.95 -33.46
C PHE A 92 -4.24 -7.12 -32.45
N LYS A 93 -4.31 -7.61 -31.21
CA LYS A 93 -4.89 -6.91 -30.06
C LYS A 93 -4.07 -7.24 -28.82
N LEU A 94 -3.69 -6.23 -28.04
CA LEU A 94 -3.22 -6.45 -26.67
C LEU A 94 -4.14 -5.71 -25.68
N PRO A 95 -4.99 -6.41 -24.92
CA PRO A 95 -5.70 -5.80 -23.80
C PRO A 95 -4.71 -5.57 -22.65
N LEU A 96 -4.85 -4.44 -21.96
CA LEU A 96 -4.05 -4.10 -20.78
C LEU A 96 -4.93 -4.19 -19.53
N SER A 97 -4.47 -4.92 -18.51
CA SER A 97 -5.17 -5.04 -17.23
C SER A 97 -4.72 -3.96 -16.23
N SER A 98 -3.40 -3.79 -16.04
CA SER A 98 -2.85 -2.69 -15.23
C SER A 98 -1.38 -2.40 -15.56
N ILE A 99 -0.91 -1.21 -15.19
CA ILE A 99 0.50 -0.83 -15.11
C ILE A 99 0.77 -0.44 -13.67
N ARG A 100 1.88 -0.90 -13.08
CA ARG A 100 2.30 -0.58 -11.71
C ARG A 100 3.80 -0.33 -11.68
N ALA A 101 4.24 0.64 -10.89
CA ALA A 101 5.66 0.78 -10.56
C ALA A 101 6.06 -0.29 -9.53
N TYR A 102 7.29 -0.80 -9.63
CA TYR A 102 7.83 -1.70 -8.61
C TYR A 102 8.29 -0.90 -7.41
N LEU A 103 7.85 -1.31 -6.23
CA LEU A 103 8.46 -0.90 -4.97
C LEU A 103 9.66 -1.80 -4.70
N LYS A 104 10.68 -1.25 -4.05
CA LYS A 104 11.85 -2.03 -3.62
C LYS A 104 11.41 -2.99 -2.52
N GLU A 105 11.65 -4.28 -2.71
CA GLU A 105 11.41 -5.29 -1.67
C GLU A 105 12.46 -5.17 -0.54
N PRO A 106 12.06 -5.43 0.73
CA PRO A 106 10.70 -5.74 1.17
C PRO A 106 9.81 -4.48 1.20
N ILE A 107 8.57 -4.58 0.71
CA ILE A 107 7.64 -3.45 0.71
C ILE A 107 7.27 -3.03 2.15
N THR A 108 7.66 -1.82 2.53
CA THR A 108 7.18 -1.16 3.76
C THR A 108 6.04 -0.17 3.45
N PRO A 109 5.24 0.23 4.46
CA PRO A 109 4.22 1.26 4.33
C PRO A 109 4.77 2.57 3.74
N ARG A 110 4.04 3.13 2.78
CA ARG A 110 4.25 4.47 2.24
C ARG A 110 3.29 5.50 2.83
N PHE A 111 2.28 5.04 3.57
CA PHE A 111 1.31 5.86 4.27
C PHE A 111 0.89 5.19 5.58
N VAL A 112 1.06 5.87 6.71
CA VAL A 112 0.53 5.40 8.01
C VAL A 112 -0.61 6.31 8.42
N HIS A 113 -1.78 5.72 8.65
CA HIS A 113 -3.00 6.44 9.00
C HIS A 113 -3.37 6.22 10.46
N LEU A 114 -3.60 7.31 11.17
CA LEU A 114 -4.11 7.28 12.53
C LEU A 114 -5.65 7.24 12.52
N GLY A 115 -6.18 6.03 12.52
CA GLY A 115 -7.60 5.69 12.56
C GLY A 115 -8.23 5.94 13.94
N SER A 116 -9.15 5.09 14.36
CA SER A 116 -9.61 5.02 15.76
C SER A 116 -10.24 3.66 16.04
N THR A 117 -10.12 3.16 17.26
CA THR A 117 -10.95 2.03 17.71
C THR A 117 -12.42 2.46 17.79
N GLY A 118 -13.36 1.58 17.43
CA GLY A 118 -14.80 1.85 17.42
C GLY A 118 -15.40 2.17 16.06
N VAL A 119 -14.58 2.37 15.03
CA VAL A 119 -15.01 2.79 13.68
C VAL A 119 -15.93 1.79 12.97
N THR A 120 -15.79 0.48 13.19
CA THR A 120 -16.68 -0.53 12.57
C THR A 120 -17.75 -1.08 13.51
N ARG A 121 -17.72 -0.72 14.81
CA ARG A 121 -18.66 -1.25 15.81
C ARG A 121 -20.11 -0.85 15.55
N LEU A 122 -20.32 0.35 15.05
CA LEU A 122 -21.66 0.92 14.83
C LEU A 122 -22.52 0.05 13.91
N ASP A 123 -21.87 -0.68 13.00
CA ASP A 123 -22.52 -1.56 12.03
C ASP A 123 -22.63 -3.03 12.54
N LYS A 124 -21.95 -3.40 13.64
CA LYS A 124 -21.94 -4.78 14.15
C LYS A 124 -23.33 -5.19 14.69
N PRO A 125 -23.88 -6.36 14.26
CA PRO A 125 -25.11 -6.89 14.81
C PRO A 125 -25.04 -7.09 16.34
N GLY A 126 -26.12 -6.75 17.04
CA GLY A 126 -26.23 -6.95 18.49
C GLY A 126 -25.39 -6.00 19.36
N LEU A 127 -24.91 -4.87 18.82
CA LEU A 127 -24.14 -3.88 19.57
C LEU A 127 -24.94 -3.28 20.75
N ASP A 128 -24.56 -3.65 21.97
CA ASP A 128 -25.03 -2.96 23.17
C ASP A 128 -24.32 -1.61 23.34
N LEU A 129 -24.95 -0.54 22.82
CA LEU A 129 -24.46 0.83 22.92
C LEU A 129 -24.19 1.26 24.37
N SER A 130 -24.93 0.78 25.37
CA SER A 130 -24.76 1.25 26.77
C SER A 130 -23.35 0.97 27.30
N LYS A 131 -22.74 -0.13 26.85
CA LYS A 131 -21.40 -0.62 27.21
C LYS A 131 -20.28 -0.07 26.32
N GLN A 132 -20.58 0.68 25.26
CA GLN A 132 -19.56 1.21 24.35
C GLN A 132 -18.91 2.50 24.87
N PRO A 133 -17.69 2.85 24.40
CA PRO A 133 -17.06 4.13 24.70
C PRO A 133 -17.90 5.33 24.22
N PRO A 134 -17.75 6.53 24.82
CA PRO A 134 -18.49 7.72 24.43
C PRO A 134 -18.41 8.06 22.93
N ALA A 135 -17.26 7.87 22.28
CA ALA A 135 -17.09 8.14 20.86
C ALA A 135 -18.01 7.29 19.95
N VAL A 136 -18.30 6.04 20.35
CA VAL A 136 -19.22 5.15 19.62
C VAL A 136 -20.67 5.52 19.97
N ARG A 137 -20.97 5.66 21.28
CA ARG A 137 -22.31 6.01 21.77
C ARG A 137 -22.85 7.32 21.22
N LEU A 138 -21.99 8.33 21.15
CA LEU A 138 -22.31 9.70 20.80
C LEU A 138 -21.84 10.05 19.38
N ASN A 139 -21.61 9.06 18.51
CA ASN A 139 -21.05 9.31 17.19
C ASN A 139 -21.92 10.29 16.37
N LYS A 140 -23.24 10.29 16.56
CA LYS A 140 -24.16 11.21 15.88
C LYS A 140 -24.02 12.65 16.41
N GLU A 141 -23.89 12.80 17.72
CA GLU A 141 -23.66 14.07 18.42
C GLU A 141 -22.24 14.62 18.20
N LEU A 142 -21.30 13.75 17.80
CA LEU A 142 -19.92 14.06 17.40
C LEU A 142 -19.79 14.13 15.87
N ASP A 143 -20.82 14.63 15.17
CA ASP A 143 -20.86 14.86 13.72
C ASP A 143 -20.39 13.68 12.85
N PHE A 144 -20.71 12.46 13.26
CA PHE A 144 -20.34 11.19 12.61
C PHE A 144 -18.82 10.98 12.45
N MET A 145 -18.03 11.51 13.38
CA MET A 145 -16.55 11.45 13.38
C MET A 145 -15.97 10.04 13.13
N LEU A 146 -16.51 9.00 13.75
CA LEU A 146 -16.05 7.61 13.50
C LEU A 146 -16.43 7.11 12.11
N THR A 147 -17.60 7.50 11.60
CA THR A 147 -18.05 7.16 10.24
C THR A 147 -17.16 7.81 9.18
N PHE A 148 -16.70 9.04 9.40
CA PHE A 148 -15.75 9.69 8.49
C PHE A 148 -14.32 9.13 8.63
N LYS A 149 -13.88 8.74 9.83
CA LYS A 149 -12.64 7.97 9.99
C LYS A 149 -12.69 6.65 9.23
N LEU A 150 -13.78 5.90 9.33
CA LEU A 150 -13.95 4.64 8.58
C LEU A 150 -13.84 4.86 7.08
N LYS A 151 -14.53 5.87 6.53
CA LYS A 151 -14.43 6.23 5.10
C LYS A 151 -13.00 6.63 4.68
N GLY A 152 -12.26 7.29 5.57
CA GLY A 152 -10.84 7.59 5.34
C GLY A 152 -9.98 6.33 5.27
N GLU A 153 -10.18 5.41 6.22
CA GLU A 153 -9.54 4.08 6.22
C GLU A 153 -9.89 3.29 4.95
N ASP A 154 -11.17 3.28 4.53
CA ASP A 154 -11.64 2.60 3.31
C ASP A 154 -10.90 3.10 2.05
N LEU A 155 -10.88 4.41 1.83
CA LEU A 155 -10.20 5.03 0.68
C LEU A 155 -8.70 4.72 0.64
N ILE A 156 -8.04 4.62 1.81
CA ILE A 156 -6.63 4.26 1.89
C ILE A 156 -6.41 2.81 1.47
N ARG A 157 -7.26 1.88 1.92
CA ARG A 157 -7.20 0.46 1.52
C ARG A 157 -7.46 0.29 0.02
N GLU A 158 -8.40 1.05 -0.53
CA GLU A 158 -8.75 1.04 -1.96
C GLU A 158 -7.69 1.71 -2.85
N SER A 159 -6.87 2.62 -2.31
CA SER A 159 -5.87 3.38 -3.07
C SER A 159 -4.76 2.55 -3.73
N GLY A 160 -4.52 1.33 -3.24
CA GLY A 160 -3.39 0.49 -3.64
C GLY A 160 -2.01 0.99 -3.18
N ILE A 161 -1.95 2.07 -2.39
CA ILE A 161 -0.73 2.53 -1.72
C ILE A 161 -0.43 1.56 -0.57
N PRO A 162 0.81 1.06 -0.38
CA PRO A 162 1.16 0.27 0.80
C PRO A 162 0.92 1.10 2.06
N TYR A 163 0.10 0.59 2.96
CA TYR A 163 -0.40 1.35 4.11
C TYR A 163 -0.23 0.59 5.43
N THR A 164 -0.35 1.32 6.53
CA THR A 164 -0.75 0.78 7.84
C THR A 164 -1.85 1.67 8.41
N ILE A 165 -2.89 1.06 8.98
CA ILE A 165 -3.93 1.78 9.72
C ILE A 165 -3.80 1.39 11.20
N VAL A 166 -3.43 2.38 12.02
CA VAL A 166 -3.28 2.27 13.47
C VAL A 166 -4.56 2.81 14.11
N ARG A 167 -5.33 1.95 14.79
CA ARG A 167 -6.55 2.33 15.54
C ARG A 167 -6.24 2.36 17.03
N PRO A 168 -5.80 3.50 17.60
CA PRO A 168 -5.60 3.56 19.04
C PRO A 168 -6.93 3.47 19.77
N CYS A 169 -6.90 2.87 20.96
CA CYS A 169 -7.89 3.08 22.00
C CYS A 169 -7.80 4.52 22.57
N ALA A 170 -8.46 4.80 23.71
CA ALA A 170 -8.54 6.16 24.24
C ALA A 170 -7.16 6.76 24.55
N LEU A 171 -6.87 7.96 24.02
CA LEU A 171 -5.55 8.59 24.11
C LEU A 171 -5.33 9.31 25.45
N THR A 172 -4.21 9.02 26.11
CA THR A 172 -3.78 9.68 27.36
C THR A 172 -2.45 10.44 27.21
N GLU A 173 -2.19 11.35 28.15
CA GLU A 173 -0.89 12.03 28.34
C GLU A 173 0.02 11.27 29.33
N GLU A 174 -0.27 9.98 29.58
CA GLU A 174 0.60 9.11 30.36
C GLU A 174 1.87 8.81 29.54
N PRO A 175 3.02 8.51 30.17
CA PRO A 175 4.23 8.18 29.43
C PRO A 175 4.04 6.92 28.55
N ALA A 176 4.85 6.81 27.49
CA ALA A 176 5.06 5.53 26.81
C ALA A 176 5.69 4.48 27.76
N GLU A 177 5.92 3.28 27.23
CA GLU A 177 6.58 2.14 27.90
C GLU A 177 5.70 1.21 28.74
N ALA A 178 4.37 1.32 28.63
CA ALA A 178 3.47 0.29 29.10
C ALA A 178 3.41 -0.90 28.12
N ASP A 179 3.25 -2.13 28.62
CA ASP A 179 3.00 -3.30 27.77
C ASP A 179 1.74 -3.11 26.93
N LEU A 180 1.75 -3.66 25.71
CA LEU A 180 0.72 -3.43 24.70
C LEU A 180 -0.05 -4.69 24.32
N ILE A 181 -1.31 -4.48 23.93
CA ILE A 181 -2.16 -5.46 23.27
C ILE A 181 -2.52 -4.89 21.89
N PHE A 182 -2.13 -5.64 20.86
CA PHE A 182 -2.56 -5.44 19.48
C PHE A 182 -3.66 -6.47 19.19
N ASP A 183 -4.73 -6.04 18.53
CA ASP A 183 -5.83 -6.91 18.08
C ASP A 183 -6.37 -6.42 16.73
N GLN A 184 -7.26 -7.17 16.10
CA GLN A 184 -7.91 -6.78 14.86
C GLN A 184 -9.39 -7.12 14.87
N GLY A 185 -10.18 -6.31 14.16
CA GLY A 185 -11.60 -6.56 13.95
C GLY A 185 -12.50 -5.68 14.81
N ASP A 186 -11.94 -4.67 15.48
CA ASP A 186 -12.59 -3.70 16.35
C ASP A 186 -13.21 -4.31 17.61
N ASN A 187 -12.36 -5.02 18.37
CA ASN A 187 -12.78 -5.89 19.47
C ASN A 187 -12.35 -5.40 20.87
N ILE A 188 -11.24 -4.66 20.98
CA ILE A 188 -10.65 -4.27 22.28
C ILE A 188 -11.10 -2.88 22.77
N THR A 189 -11.17 -2.69 24.08
CA THR A 189 -11.27 -1.35 24.72
C THR A 189 -10.18 -1.16 25.77
N GLY A 190 -9.81 0.09 26.00
CA GLY A 190 -8.76 0.49 26.95
C GLY A 190 -8.28 1.91 26.68
N LYS A 191 -7.02 2.17 27.03
CA LYS A 191 -6.31 3.43 26.77
C LYS A 191 -4.91 3.18 26.19
N ILE A 192 -4.27 4.22 25.68
CA ILE A 192 -2.86 4.21 25.27
C ILE A 192 -2.28 5.63 25.31
N SER A 193 -0.99 5.74 25.61
CA SER A 193 -0.25 7.01 25.53
C SER A 193 -0.21 7.55 24.10
N ARG A 194 -0.31 8.88 23.94
CA ARG A 194 -0.03 9.56 22.66
C ARG A 194 1.41 9.35 22.18
N GLU A 195 2.37 9.25 23.09
CA GLU A 195 3.78 9.03 22.78
C GLU A 195 4.01 7.65 22.17
N GLU A 196 3.46 6.60 22.81
CA GLU A 196 3.50 5.23 22.31
C GLU A 196 2.85 5.11 20.91
N VAL A 197 1.70 5.77 20.70
CA VAL A 197 1.04 5.81 19.39
C VAL A 197 1.92 6.48 18.33
N ALA A 198 2.66 7.53 18.68
CA ALA A 198 3.60 8.18 17.77
C ALA A 198 4.78 7.23 17.43
N GLN A 199 5.35 6.54 18.41
CA GLN A 199 6.40 5.53 18.18
C GLN A 199 5.91 4.43 17.22
N ILE A 200 4.72 3.84 17.47
CA ILE A 200 4.12 2.82 16.60
C ILE A 200 3.96 3.33 15.17
N CYS A 201 3.51 4.57 14.97
CA CYS A 201 3.33 5.15 13.65
C CYS A 201 4.65 5.32 12.88
N VAL A 202 5.73 5.68 13.57
CA VAL A 202 7.07 5.82 12.98
C VAL A 202 7.64 4.45 12.62
N VAL A 203 7.65 3.49 13.56
CA VAL A 203 8.24 2.16 13.33
C VAL A 203 7.45 1.37 12.27
N ALA A 204 6.14 1.61 12.14
CA ALA A 204 5.34 1.03 11.07
C ALA A 204 5.86 1.40 9.66
N LEU A 205 6.32 2.64 9.42
CA LEU A 205 6.85 3.06 8.10
C LEU A 205 8.06 2.25 7.63
N GLU A 206 8.86 1.74 8.57
CA GLU A 206 10.09 0.98 8.31
C GLU A 206 9.87 -0.54 8.38
N SER A 207 8.74 -0.98 8.94
CA SER A 207 8.42 -2.40 9.09
C SER A 207 7.68 -2.97 7.86
N PRO A 208 8.23 -3.96 7.15
CA PRO A 208 7.47 -4.66 6.11
C PRO A 208 6.35 -5.53 6.71
N TYR A 209 6.43 -5.89 8.00
CA TYR A 209 5.39 -6.66 8.69
C TYR A 209 4.14 -5.81 8.99
N ALA A 210 4.27 -4.48 9.04
CA ALA A 210 3.15 -3.55 9.19
C ALA A 210 2.42 -3.23 7.86
N SER A 211 2.98 -3.66 6.73
CA SER A 211 2.44 -3.41 5.38
C SER A 211 1.11 -4.11 5.17
N GLY A 212 0.07 -3.36 4.76
CA GLY A 212 -1.28 -3.85 4.53
C GLY A 212 -2.09 -4.14 5.81
N LYS A 213 -1.57 -3.80 6.99
CA LYS A 213 -2.23 -4.10 8.27
C LYS A 213 -3.19 -3.00 8.70
N THR A 214 -4.34 -3.41 9.22
CA THR A 214 -5.26 -2.59 10.02
C THR A 214 -5.36 -3.25 11.39
N PHE A 215 -5.12 -2.53 12.48
CA PHE A 215 -5.14 -3.11 13.82
C PHE A 215 -5.55 -2.08 14.89
N GLU A 216 -6.14 -2.57 15.97
CA GLU A 216 -6.34 -1.82 17.20
C GLU A 216 -5.15 -1.99 18.15
N VAL A 217 -4.87 -0.96 18.95
CA VAL A 217 -3.82 -1.02 19.97
C VAL A 217 -4.22 -0.33 21.28
N LYS A 218 -3.88 -0.97 22.39
CA LYS A 218 -4.03 -0.43 23.75
C LYS A 218 -2.88 -0.86 24.67
N SER A 219 -2.75 -0.18 25.80
CA SER A 219 -1.99 -0.67 26.95
C SER A 219 -2.72 -1.82 27.65
N VAL A 220 -1.96 -2.73 28.29
CA VAL A 220 -2.47 -3.69 29.28
C VAL A 220 -3.07 -3.00 30.51
N VAL A 221 -2.63 -1.79 30.84
CA VAL A 221 -3.01 -1.07 32.06
C VAL A 221 -4.50 -0.68 32.02
N PRO A 222 -5.30 -1.02 33.04
CA PRO A 222 -6.70 -0.65 33.11
C PRO A 222 -6.93 0.86 32.96
N PHE A 223 -8.04 1.25 32.32
CA PHE A 223 -8.36 2.67 32.11
C PHE A 223 -8.38 3.50 33.41
N SER A 224 -8.75 2.85 34.53
CA SER A 224 -8.84 3.44 35.88
C SER A 224 -7.51 3.66 36.61
N GLU A 225 -6.41 3.08 36.13
CA GLU A 225 -5.12 3.04 36.87
C GLU A 225 -4.06 3.81 36.08
N PRO A 226 -3.40 4.85 36.63
CA PRO A 226 -2.39 5.60 35.89
C PRO A 226 -1.13 4.75 35.65
N PHE A 227 -0.57 4.82 34.44
CA PHE A 227 0.76 4.26 34.19
C PHE A 227 1.88 5.26 34.54
N THR A 228 2.96 4.76 35.12
CA THR A 228 4.17 5.53 35.46
C THR A 228 5.41 4.69 35.22
N VAL A 229 6.46 5.28 34.63
CA VAL A 229 7.77 4.64 34.45
C VAL A 229 8.62 4.82 35.71
N ASP A 230 9.25 3.74 36.18
CA ASP A 230 10.27 3.80 37.24
C ASP A 230 11.61 4.28 36.64
N PRO A 231 12.14 5.45 37.05
CA PRO A 231 13.41 5.96 36.53
C PRO A 231 14.63 5.10 36.89
N GLN A 232 14.52 4.22 37.90
CA GLN A 232 15.62 3.33 38.34
C GLN A 232 15.63 2.00 37.59
N ASN A 233 14.50 1.62 36.99
CA ASN A 233 14.34 0.39 36.21
C ASN A 233 13.37 0.64 35.03
N PRO A 234 13.78 1.42 34.02
CA PRO A 234 12.94 1.69 32.86
C PRO A 234 12.66 0.39 32.08
N PRO A 235 11.48 0.24 31.47
CA PRO A 235 11.20 -0.87 30.57
C PRO A 235 12.19 -0.96 29.40
N LEU A 236 12.35 -2.15 28.85
CA LEU A 236 13.19 -2.38 27.68
C LEU A 236 12.51 -1.86 26.41
N GLU A 237 13.32 -1.36 25.47
CA GLU A 237 12.86 -0.93 24.15
C GLU A 237 12.09 -2.06 23.44
N LYS A 238 10.89 -1.73 22.92
CA LYS A 238 9.97 -2.72 22.33
C LYS A 238 10.28 -2.97 20.85
N ASP A 239 10.51 -4.22 20.47
CA ASP A 239 10.45 -4.61 19.05
C ASP A 239 8.98 -4.72 18.60
N TYR A 240 8.46 -3.63 18.04
CA TYR A 240 7.12 -3.57 17.46
C TYR A 240 6.89 -4.62 16.36
N ASN A 241 7.93 -5.14 15.71
CA ASN A 241 7.79 -6.20 14.70
C ASN A 241 7.26 -7.51 15.29
N VAL A 242 7.47 -7.78 16.58
CA VAL A 242 6.89 -8.96 17.25
C VAL A 242 5.36 -8.88 17.21
N TYR A 243 4.80 -7.69 17.46
CA TYR A 243 3.36 -7.44 17.39
C TYR A 243 2.86 -7.42 15.94
N PHE A 244 3.54 -6.73 15.03
CA PHE A 244 3.10 -6.68 13.62
C PHE A 244 3.02 -8.08 12.96
N LYS A 245 3.89 -9.01 13.35
CA LYS A 245 3.89 -10.41 12.87
C LYS A 245 2.70 -11.24 13.32
N THR A 246 1.98 -10.86 14.39
CA THR A 246 0.76 -11.58 14.81
C THR A 246 -0.48 -11.17 13.99
N LEU A 247 -0.41 -10.02 13.31
CA LEU A 247 -1.51 -9.44 12.54
C LEU A 247 -1.70 -10.14 11.18
N LYS A 248 -2.95 -10.39 10.84
CA LYS A 248 -3.39 -10.96 9.56
C LYS A 248 -3.73 -9.86 8.55
N ASP A 249 -3.61 -10.19 7.27
CA ASP A 249 -4.02 -9.30 6.19
C ASP A 249 -5.54 -9.27 6.05
N GLY A 250 -6.10 -8.14 5.63
CA GLY A 250 -7.52 -8.02 5.29
C GLY A 250 -8.50 -7.99 6.47
N ILE A 251 -8.05 -8.12 7.73
CA ILE A 251 -8.94 -7.98 8.89
C ILE A 251 -9.16 -6.50 9.20
N THR A 252 -10.40 -6.03 9.11
CA THR A 252 -10.81 -4.64 9.34
C THR A 252 -11.98 -4.50 10.30
N GLY A 253 -12.68 -5.60 10.62
CA GLY A 253 -13.92 -5.63 11.40
C GLY A 253 -15.19 -5.51 10.56
N LYS A 254 -15.07 -5.24 9.25
CA LYS A 254 -16.20 -5.29 8.30
C LYS A 254 -16.55 -6.70 7.85
N GLU A 255 -15.62 -7.65 8.00
CA GLU A 255 -15.79 -9.05 7.58
C GLU A 255 -17.01 -9.73 8.23
N ILE A 256 -17.43 -9.28 9.42
CA ILE A 256 -18.64 -9.76 10.12
C ILE A 256 -19.93 -9.30 9.42
N LEU A 257 -19.88 -8.19 8.68
CA LEU A 257 -20.99 -7.60 7.93
C LEU A 257 -21.18 -8.26 6.55
N GLU A 258 -20.12 -8.88 6.02
CA GLU A 258 -20.10 -9.48 4.68
C GLU A 258 -20.52 -10.96 4.67
N GLN A 259 -20.85 -11.55 5.83
CA GLN A 259 -21.22 -12.97 5.97
C GLN A 259 -22.69 -13.31 5.64
N ASP A 260 -23.50 -12.34 5.19
CA ASP A 260 -24.87 -12.57 4.70
C ASP A 260 -24.99 -12.46 3.16
N PRO A 261 -24.48 -13.42 2.37
CA PRO A 261 -25.03 -13.67 1.06
C PRO A 261 -26.37 -14.40 1.22
N VAL A 262 -27.47 -13.67 1.07
CA VAL A 262 -28.80 -14.27 0.88
C VAL A 262 -28.70 -15.28 -0.28
N PRO A 263 -29.04 -16.57 -0.10
CA PRO A 263 -29.02 -17.53 -1.19
C PRO A 263 -30.00 -17.11 -2.29
N VAL A 264 -29.51 -17.04 -3.53
CA VAL A 264 -30.29 -16.82 -4.76
C VAL A 264 -30.75 -18.18 -5.31
#